data_AF-A0AAP1RGF8-F1
#
_entry.id   AF-A0AAP1RGF8-F1
#
_cell.length_a   1.000
_cell.length_b   1.000
_cell.length_c   1.000
_cell.angle_alpha   90.00
_cell.angle_beta   90.00
_cell.angle_gamma   90.00
#
_symmetry.space_group_name_H-M   'P 1'
#
loop_
_entity.id
_entity.type
_entity.pdbx_description
1 polymer ?
#
loop_
_entity_poly.entity_id
_entity_poly.type
_entity_poly.pdbx_seq_one_letter_code
_entity_poly.pdbx_strand_id
1 'polypeptide(L)'
;MLLLVHLHKKVQKLLSNDMEAIKPLNVSGKIFCQMVGLTYNGQILQGLRDLNLVTFFKIGKKYMYPFEETKLISDMLRDGKISIKTNGGYYITLTDSKTG
;
A
#
# COMPACT_ATOMS: atom_id res chain seq x y z
N MET A 1 30.13 4.22 -30.91
CA MET A 1 29.95 3.41 -29.68
C MET A 1 28.85 3.95 -28.76
N LEU A 2 28.84 5.24 -28.41
CA LEU A 2 27.80 5.88 -27.57
C LEU A 2 26.35 5.74 -28.09
N LEU A 3 26.16 5.84 -29.41
CA LEU A 3 24.83 5.71 -30.04
C LEU A 3 24.24 4.29 -29.87
N LEU A 4 25.10 3.27 -29.97
CA LEU A 4 24.72 1.86 -29.83
C LEU A 4 24.27 1.55 -28.40
N VAL A 5 24.97 2.10 -27.40
CA VAL A 5 24.61 1.97 -25.98
C VAL A 5 23.28 2.65 -25.67
N HIS A 6 23.03 3.84 -26.24
CA HIS A 6 21.75 4.53 -26.08
C HIS A 6 20.60 3.77 -26.73
N LEU A 7 20.82 3.23 -27.94
CA LEU A 7 19.83 2.42 -28.64
C LEU A 7 19.51 1.15 -27.86
N HIS A 8 20.53 0.46 -27.34
CA HIS A 8 20.36 -0.75 -26.52
C HIS A 8 19.54 -0.46 -25.24
N LYS A 9 19.83 0.63 -24.53
CA LYS A 9 19.05 1.05 -23.35
C LYS A 9 17.59 1.37 -23.70
N LYS A 10 17.36 2.01 -24.85
CA LYS A 10 16.01 2.37 -25.31
C LYS A 10 15.20 1.13 -25.70
N VAL A 11 15.82 0.18 -26.39
CA VAL A 11 15.22 -1.12 -26.74
C VAL A 11 14.90 -1.92 -25.48
N GLN A 12 15.82 -2.01 -24.52
CA GLN A 12 15.57 -2.67 -23.22
C GLN A 12 14.39 -2.05 -22.46
N LYS A 13 14.29 -0.72 -22.45
CA LYS A 13 13.19 0.01 -21.80
C LYS A 13 11.84 -0.20 -22.51
N LEU A 14 11.85 -0.36 -23.83
CA LEU A 14 10.64 -0.65 -24.60
C LEU A 14 10.19 -2.10 -24.39
N LEU A 15 11.13 -3.06 -24.42
CA LEU A 15 10.84 -4.47 -24.16
C LEU A 15 10.38 -4.73 -22.72
N SER A 16 10.78 -3.91 -21.75
CA SER A 16 10.29 -4.00 -20.37
C SER A 16 8.87 -3.46 -20.16
N ASN A 17 8.32 -2.72 -21.12
CA ASN A 17 6.98 -2.11 -20.99
C ASN A 17 5.85 -3.04 -21.43
N ASP A 18 6.13 -4.07 -22.24
CA ASP A 18 5.14 -5.01 -22.79
C ASP A 18 4.99 -6.32 -22.00
N MET A 19 5.79 -6.50 -20.95
CA MET A 19 5.49 -7.51 -19.93
C MET A 19 4.49 -6.85 -18.98
N GLU A 20 3.27 -7.39 -18.84
CA GLU A 20 2.40 -6.99 -17.72
C GLU A 20 3.24 -7.02 -16.45
N ALA A 21 3.48 -5.85 -15.85
CA ALA A 21 4.35 -5.75 -14.69
C ALA A 21 3.77 -6.67 -13.62
N ILE A 22 4.52 -7.72 -13.27
CA ILE A 22 4.09 -8.73 -12.31
C ILE A 22 3.71 -7.98 -11.03
N LYS A 23 2.44 -8.10 -10.63
CA LYS A 23 1.97 -7.46 -9.40
C LYS A 23 2.79 -7.98 -8.23
N PRO A 24 3.34 -7.10 -7.37
CA PRO A 24 4.13 -7.55 -6.26
C PRO A 24 3.25 -8.33 -5.29
N LEU A 25 3.77 -9.41 -4.71
CA LEU A 25 3.05 -10.16 -3.68
C LEU A 25 2.85 -9.29 -2.43
N ASN A 26 3.89 -8.54 -2.05
CA ASN A 26 3.88 -7.64 -0.91
C ASN A 26 4.54 -6.30 -1.22
N VAL A 27 4.10 -5.26 -0.54
CA VAL A 27 4.57 -3.89 -0.71
C VAL A 27 5.04 -3.30 0.63
N SER A 28 5.95 -2.34 0.57
CA SER A 28 6.35 -1.60 1.79
C SER A 28 5.20 -0.75 2.32
N GLY A 29 5.22 -0.39 3.60
CA GLY A 29 4.20 0.48 4.19
C GLY A 29 3.99 1.82 3.46
N LYS A 30 5.04 2.40 2.87
CA LYS A 30 4.90 3.64 2.07
C LYS A 30 4.07 3.41 0.82
N ILE A 31 4.40 2.34 0.07
CA ILE A 31 3.66 1.96 -1.14
C ILE A 31 2.23 1.56 -0.77
N PHE A 32 2.05 0.79 0.31
CA PHE A 32 0.74 0.42 0.82
C PHE A 32 -0.16 1.64 1.04
N CYS A 33 0.29 2.64 1.80
CA CYS A 33 -0.47 3.87 2.03
C CYS A 33 -0.80 4.59 0.70
N GLN A 34 0.17 4.72 -0.20
CA GLN A 34 -0.05 5.37 -1.50
C GLN A 34 -1.13 4.65 -2.33
N MET A 35 -1.13 3.32 -2.32
CA MET A 35 -2.12 2.51 -3.06
C MET A 35 -3.52 2.59 -2.46
N VAL A 36 -3.63 2.71 -1.12
CA VAL A 36 -4.91 2.99 -0.44
C VAL A 36 -5.43 4.40 -0.75
N GLY A 37 -4.54 5.33 -1.14
CA GLY A 37 -4.85 6.75 -1.35
C GLY A 37 -4.54 7.64 -0.13
N LEU A 38 -3.63 7.20 0.73
CA LEU A 38 -3.26 7.88 1.97
C LEU A 38 -1.82 8.41 1.92
N THR A 39 -1.57 9.50 2.65
CA THR A 39 -0.20 9.90 2.96
C THR A 39 0.42 8.88 3.91
N TYR A 40 1.69 8.53 3.68
CA TYR A 40 2.40 7.60 4.56
C TYR A 40 2.46 8.13 5.99
N ASN A 41 1.91 7.35 6.93
CA ASN A 41 2.02 7.60 8.35
C ASN A 41 2.13 6.27 9.11
N GLY A 42 3.17 6.14 9.94
CA GLY A 42 3.42 4.93 10.71
C GLY A 42 2.33 4.60 11.74
N GLN A 43 1.65 5.60 12.29
CA GLN A 43 0.56 5.41 13.26
C GLN A 43 -0.69 4.83 12.59
N ILE A 44 -1.00 5.23 11.36
CA ILE A 44 -2.10 4.64 10.57
C ILE A 44 -1.83 3.15 10.36
N LEU A 45 -0.64 2.81 9.86
CA LEU A 45 -0.26 1.41 9.67
C LEU A 45 -0.23 0.63 10.99
N GLN A 46 0.16 1.26 12.10
CA GLN A 46 0.11 0.65 13.42
C GLN A 46 -1.33 0.34 13.83
N GLY A 47 -2.25 1.30 13.70
CA GLY A 47 -3.66 1.08 13.99
C GLY A 47 -4.31 -0.01 13.15
N LEU A 48 -3.95 -0.11 11.86
CA LEU A 48 -4.42 -1.22 11.01
C LEU A 48 -3.93 -2.59 11.52
N ARG A 49 -2.68 -2.67 12.00
CA ARG A 49 -2.14 -3.91 12.59
C ARG A 49 -2.78 -4.23 13.93
N ASP A 50 -2.95 -3.22 14.80
CA ASP A 50 -3.50 -3.40 16.14
C ASP A 50 -4.95 -3.91 16.09
N LEU A 51 -5.69 -3.51 15.06
CA LEU A 51 -7.06 -3.98 14.80
C LEU A 51 -7.11 -5.28 13.97
N ASN A 52 -5.96 -5.88 13.64
CA ASN A 52 -5.85 -7.07 12.77
C ASN A 52 -6.55 -6.91 11.40
N LEU A 53 -6.56 -5.69 10.85
CA LEU A 53 -7.17 -5.39 9.55
C LEU A 53 -6.23 -5.68 8.38
N VAL A 54 -4.94 -5.80 8.65
CA VAL A 54 -3.91 -6.15 7.68
C VAL A 54 -2.99 -7.20 8.25
N THR A 55 -2.57 -8.14 7.41
CA THR A 55 -1.47 -9.03 7.72
C THR A 55 -0.14 -8.39 7.32
N PHE A 56 0.95 -8.86 7.91
CA PHE A 56 2.28 -8.35 7.58
C PHE A 56 3.38 -9.35 7.97
N PHE A 57 4.54 -9.17 7.37
CA PHE A 57 5.79 -9.75 7.86
C PHE A 57 6.92 -8.72 7.81
N LYS A 58 8.08 -9.07 8.35
CA LYS A 58 9.25 -8.20 8.39
C LYS A 58 10.39 -8.72 7.52
N ILE A 59 11.05 -7.79 6.82
CA ILE A 59 12.38 -7.99 6.21
C ILE A 59 13.32 -6.99 6.88
N GLY A 60 14.14 -7.47 7.82
CA GLY A 60 14.92 -6.62 8.72
C GLY A 60 14.00 -5.68 9.51
N LYS A 61 14.18 -4.37 9.35
CA LYS A 61 13.35 -3.34 10.02
C LYS A 61 12.12 -2.91 9.20
N LYS A 62 11.92 -3.46 8.00
CA LYS A 62 10.84 -3.06 7.09
C LYS A 62 9.64 -3.97 7.25
N TYR A 63 8.46 -3.38 7.40
CA TYR A 63 7.19 -4.08 7.32
C TYR A 63 6.76 -4.22 5.86
N MET A 64 6.32 -5.43 5.51
CA MET A 64 5.80 -5.81 4.20
C MET A 64 4.35 -6.23 4.37
N TYR A 65 3.48 -5.69 3.52
CA TYR A 65 2.03 -5.90 3.55
C TYR A 65 1.58 -6.53 2.24
N PRO A 66 0.60 -7.45 2.25
CA PRO A 66 0.04 -7.99 1.02
C PRO A 66 -0.50 -6.88 0.12
N PHE A 67 -0.22 -7.02 -1.18
CA PHE A 67 -0.74 -6.09 -2.18
C PHE A 67 -2.28 -6.11 -2.21
N GLU A 68 -2.89 -7.29 -2.06
CA GLU A 68 -4.35 -7.46 -2.14
C GLU A 68 -5.12 -6.72 -1.04
N GLU A 69 -4.52 -6.58 0.15
CA GLU A 69 -5.13 -5.88 1.28
C GLU A 69 -5.20 -4.36 1.07
N THR A 70 -4.43 -3.79 0.12
CA THR A 70 -4.54 -2.36 -0.21
C THR A 70 -5.94 -2.01 -0.70
N LYS A 71 -6.53 -2.88 -1.55
CA LYS A 71 -7.89 -2.70 -2.05
C LYS A 71 -8.90 -2.89 -0.92
N LEU A 72 -8.72 -3.92 -0.08
CA LEU A 72 -9.60 -4.20 1.04
C LEU A 72 -9.69 -3.01 2.01
N ILE A 73 -8.55 -2.43 2.41
CA ILE A 73 -8.52 -1.25 3.28
C ILE A 73 -9.14 -0.02 2.62
N SER A 74 -8.86 0.20 1.32
CA SER A 74 -9.46 1.31 0.57
C SER A 74 -10.99 1.19 0.52
N ASP A 75 -11.51 -0.01 0.25
CA ASP A 75 -12.94 -0.28 0.24
C ASP A 75 -13.55 -0.10 1.65
N MET A 76 -12.91 -0.57 2.72
CA MET A 76 -13.41 -0.38 4.09
C MET A 76 -13.48 1.09 4.51
N LEU A 77 -12.53 1.92 4.07
CA LEU A 77 -12.55 3.36 4.29
C LEU A 77 -13.68 4.03 3.50
N ARG A 78 -13.83 3.68 2.22
CA ARG A 78 -14.88 4.23 1.36
C ARG A 78 -16.28 3.85 1.85
N ASP A 79 -16.44 2.63 2.33
CA ASP A 79 -17.68 2.10 2.86
C ASP A 79 -17.99 2.62 4.28
N GLY A 80 -17.08 3.39 4.90
CA GLY A 80 -17.24 3.91 6.26
C GLY A 80 -17.15 2.87 7.37
N LYS A 81 -16.75 1.62 7.05
CA LYS A 81 -16.56 0.53 8.03
C LYS A 81 -15.42 0.84 8.99
N ILE A 82 -14.42 1.56 8.50
CA ILE A 82 -13.35 2.13 9.31
C ILE A 82 -13.19 3.61 9.01
N SER A 83 -12.70 4.35 10.00
CA SER A 83 -12.39 5.78 9.89
C SER A 83 -11.00 6.06 10.41
N ILE A 84 -10.34 7.06 9.82
CA ILE A 84 -9.06 7.60 10.31
C ILE A 84 -9.38 8.88 11.09
N LYS A 85 -9.10 8.88 12.40
CA LYS A 85 -9.33 10.01 13.28
C LYS A 85 -8.02 10.59 13.79
N THR A 86 -8.09 11.81 14.33
CA THR A 86 -6.93 12.50 14.90
C THR A 86 -7.19 12.95 16.33
N ASN A 87 -6.25 12.68 17.23
CA ASN A 87 -6.20 13.24 18.59
C ASN A 87 -4.76 13.11 19.12
N GLY A 88 -3.91 14.11 18.89
CA GLY A 88 -2.47 14.03 19.19
C GLY A 88 -1.69 13.05 18.28
N GLY A 89 -2.30 12.59 17.20
CA GLY A 89 -1.78 11.58 16.28
C GLY A 89 -2.92 10.92 15.50
N TYR A 90 -2.59 10.06 14.54
CA TYR A 90 -3.57 9.32 13.74
C TYR A 90 -3.91 7.97 14.37
N TYR A 91 -5.19 7.60 14.37
CA TYR A 91 -5.65 6.28 14.79
C TYR A 91 -6.84 5.81 13.94
N ILE A 92 -7.04 4.49 13.89
CA ILE A 92 -8.14 3.85 13.16
C ILE A 92 -9.25 3.50 14.14
N THR A 93 -10.50 3.79 13.78
CA THR A 93 -11.69 3.32 14.51
C THR A 93 -12.55 2.45 13.61
N LEU A 94 -13.10 1.37 14.17
CA LEU A 94 -14.20 0.64 13.55
C LEU A 94 -15.49 1.45 13.73
N THR A 95 -16.35 1.44 12.71
CA THR A 95 -17.69 2.00 12.81
C THR A 95 -18.65 0.86 13.10
N ASP A 96 -19.36 0.92 14.21
CA ASP A 96 -20.35 -0.09 14.54
C ASP A 96 -21.53 -0.01 13.56
N SER A 97 -21.92 -1.16 13.01
CA SER A 97 -23.11 -1.35 12.16
C SER A 97 -24.40 -1.26 12.99
N LYS A 98 -24.61 -0.17 13.75
CA LYS A 98 -25.84 0.07 14.51
C LYS A 98 -26.23 1.54 14.48
N THR A 99 -26.75 1.98 13.35
CA THR A 99 -27.81 3.01 13.27
C THR A 99 -28.40 2.97 11.86
N GLY A 100 -29.48 2.20 11.74
CA GLY A 100 -30.46 2.23 10.67
C GLY A 100 -31.79 1.85 11.29
#